data_AF-A0AAD3VSK9-F1
#
_entry.id   AF-A0AAD3VSK9-F1
#
_cell.length_a   1.000
_cell.length_b   1.000
_cell.length_c   1.000
_cell.angle_alpha   90.00
_cell.angle_beta   90.00
_cell.angle_gamma   90.00
#
_symmetry.space_group_name_H-M   'P 1'
#
loop_
_entity.id
_entity.type
_entity.pdbx_description
1 polymer ?
#
loop_
_entity_poly.entity_id
_entity_poly.type
_entity_poly.pdbx_seq_one_letter_code
_entity_poly.pdbx_strand_id
1 'polypeptide(L)' 'AVYFVAVGGAGALLSRAVTEATVVAYPELGPEAVYRLQVSGFPVVVGIDSRGNDVYIRN' A
#
# COMPACT_ATOMS: atom_id res chain seq x y z
N ALA A 1 11.78 8.05 -7.42
CA ALA A 1 10.78 7.35 -6.58
C ALA A 1 10.31 6.09 -7.31
N VAL A 2 9.56 5.20 -6.64
CA VAL A 2 8.94 4.01 -7.22
C VAL A 2 7.49 3.96 -6.74
N TYR A 3 6.56 3.58 -7.62
CA TYR A 3 5.17 3.33 -7.27
C TYR A 3 4.90 1.83 -7.23
N PHE A 4 4.50 1.33 -6.07
CA PHE A 4 4.12 -0.05 -5.88
C PHE A 4 2.60 -0.22 -5.99
N VAL A 5 2.19 -1.23 -6.74
CA VAL A 5 0.79 -1.63 -6.93
C VAL A 5 0.51 -2.84 -6.05
N ALA A 6 -0.45 -2.69 -5.14
CA ALA A 6 -1.07 -3.80 -4.44
C ALA A 6 -2.32 -4.28 -5.20
N VAL A 7 -2.70 -5.54 -5.05
CA VAL A 7 -3.89 -6.09 -5.71
C VAL A 7 -5.15 -5.50 -5.09
N GLY A 8 -5.90 -4.73 -5.89
CA GLY A 8 -7.19 -4.16 -5.49
C GLY A 8 -8.23 -5.24 -5.19
N GLY A 9 -9.07 -5.01 -4.18
CA GLY A 9 -10.10 -5.96 -3.73
C GLY A 9 -9.61 -7.07 -2.79
N ALA A 10 -8.29 -7.22 -2.59
CA ALA A 10 -7.71 -8.27 -1.76
C ALA A 10 -7.43 -7.84 -0.30
N GLY A 11 -8.10 -6.81 0.22
CA GLY A 11 -7.78 -6.19 1.52
C GLY A 11 -7.74 -7.18 2.70
N ALA A 12 -8.70 -8.11 2.78
CA ALA A 12 -8.73 -9.13 3.83
C ALA A 12 -7.59 -10.16 3.73
N LEU A 13 -7.07 -10.42 2.54
CA LEU A 13 -5.90 -11.28 2.34
C LEU A 13 -4.62 -10.51 2.67
N LEU A 14 -4.51 -9.26 2.21
CA LEU A 14 -3.37 -8.38 2.44
C LEU A 14 -3.18 -8.03 3.91
N SER A 15 -4.27 -7.91 4.68
CA SER A 15 -4.19 -7.64 6.13
C SER A 15 -3.40 -8.70 6.90
N ARG A 16 -3.29 -9.93 6.36
CA ARG A 16 -2.46 -11.00 6.96
C ARG A 16 -0.96 -10.70 6.95
N ALA A 17 -0.51 -9.78 6.08
CA ALA A 17 0.87 -9.32 6.04
C ALA A 17 1.13 -8.12 6.96
N VAL A 18 0.10 -7.56 7.61
CA VAL A 18 0.23 -6.47 8.58
C VAL A 18 0.43 -7.07 9.98
N THR A 19 1.56 -6.75 10.61
CA THR A 19 1.92 -7.25 11.95
C THR A 19 1.60 -6.26 13.06
N GLU A 20 1.53 -4.97 12.75
CA GLU A 20 1.12 -3.91 13.68
C GLU A 20 0.44 -2.77 12.90
N ALA A 21 -0.56 -2.13 13.51
CA ALA A 21 -1.20 -0.93 12.99
C ALA A 21 -1.44 0.07 14.12
N THR A 22 -0.83 1.25 14.03
CA THR A 22 -0.94 2.31 15.04
C THR A 22 -1.44 3.60 14.38
N VAL A 23 -2.49 4.20 14.94
CA VAL A 23 -2.91 5.56 14.53
C VAL A 23 -1.87 6.56 15.03
N VAL A 24 -1.31 7.36 14.13
CA VAL A 24 -0.27 8.36 14.47
C VAL A 24 -0.73 9.80 14.31
N ALA A 25 -1.85 10.04 13.61
CA ALA A 25 -2.46 11.36 13.50
C ALA A 25 -3.95 11.24 13.12
N TYR A 26 -4.72 12.26 13.50
CA TYR A 26 -6.14 12.44 13.15
C TYR A 26 -7.06 11.25 13.51
N PRO A 27 -7.07 10.77 14.77
CA PRO A 27 -7.84 9.61 15.19
C PRO A 27 -9.37 9.75 14.99
N GLU A 28 -9.87 10.99 14.98
CA GLU A 28 -11.27 11.32 14.72
C GLU A 28 -11.73 10.92 13.31
N LEU A 29 -10.81 10.75 12.36
CA LEU A 29 -11.11 10.32 10.99
C LEU A 29 -11.36 8.81 10.89
N GLY A 30 -11.21 8.04 11.96
CA GLY A 30 -11.51 6.61 11.94
C GLY A 30 -10.67 5.86 10.89
N PRO A 31 -11.26 5.06 9.98
CA PRO A 31 -10.53 4.31 8.94
C PRO A 31 -9.61 5.17 8.05
N GLU A 32 -9.91 6.46 7.89
CA GLU A 32 -9.15 7.42 7.10
C GLU A 32 -7.99 8.10 7.87
N ALA A 33 -7.78 7.77 9.15
CA ALA A 33 -6.68 8.28 9.95
C ALA A 33 -5.30 7.91 9.36
N VAL A 34 -4.23 8.60 9.78
CA VAL A 34 -2.88 8.23 9.36
C VAL A 34 -2.39 7.07 10.22
N TYR A 35 -2.11 5.93 9.59
CA TYR A 35 -1.60 4.73 10.25
C TYR A 35 -0.11 4.53 9.97
N ARG A 36 0.65 4.18 11.03
CA ARG A 36 1.92 3.48 10.90
C ARG A 36 1.63 1.99 10.87
N LEU A 37 1.89 1.36 9.73
CA LEU A 37 1.75 -0.09 9.58
C LEU A 37 3.14 -0.74 9.59
N GLN A 38 3.31 -1.79 10.40
CA GLN A 38 4.40 -2.73 10.24
C GLN A 38 3.92 -3.88 9.37
N VAL A 39 4.70 -4.24 8.35
CA VAL A 39 4.34 -5.30 7.41
C VAL A 39 5.51 -6.26 7.18
N SER A 40 5.21 -7.53 6.95
CA SER A 40 6.18 -8.57 6.60
C SER A 40 5.66 -9.38 5.42
N GLY A 41 6.49 -9.50 4.37
CA GLY A 41 6.10 -10.22 3.15
C GLY A 41 4.89 -9.62 2.42
N PHE A 42 4.68 -8.30 2.51
CA PHE A 42 3.55 -7.63 1.87
C PHE A 42 3.69 -7.66 0.33
N PRO A 43 2.78 -8.32 -0.41
CA PRO A 43 2.96 -8.55 -1.84
C PRO A 43 2.61 -7.31 -2.66
N VAL A 44 3.57 -6.84 -3.46
CA VAL A 44 3.41 -5.71 -4.38
C VAL A 44 4.19 -5.92 -5.68
N VAL A 45 3.82 -5.18 -6.72
CA VAL A 45 4.53 -5.11 -8.00
C VAL A 45 4.97 -3.67 -8.27
N VAL A 46 6.11 -3.46 -8.92
CA VAL A 46 6.49 -2.13 -9.43
C VAL A 46 5.56 -1.75 -10.57
N GLY A 47 4.69 -0.77 -10.35
CA GLY A 47 3.80 -0.22 -11.39
C GLY A 47 4.45 0.92 -12.17
N ILE A 48 5.17 1.80 -11.47
CA ILE A 48 5.97 2.86 -12.10
C ILE A 48 7.38 2.80 -11.54
N ASP A 49 8.37 2.64 -12.43
CA ASP A 49 9.78 2.60 -12.05
C ASP A 49 10.41 4.00 -11.98
N SER A 50 11.63 4.08 -11.47
CA SER A 50 12.35 5.35 -11.33
C SER A 50 12.87 5.94 -12.64
N ARG A 51 12.66 5.27 -13.78
CA ARG A 51 13.09 5.68 -15.12
C ARG A 51 11.92 6.18 -15.97
N GLY A 52 10.71 6.25 -15.42
CA GLY A 52 9.52 6.70 -16.12
C GLY A 52 8.79 5.59 -16.89
N ASN A 53 9.14 4.31 -16.69
CA ASN A 53 8.35 3.22 -17.23
C ASN A 53 7.07 3.07 -16.39
N ASP A 54 5.92 2.98 -17.04
CA ASP A 54 4.59 2.93 -16.41
C ASP A 54 3.73 1.83 -17.04
N VAL A 55 3.25 0.88 -16.23
CA VAL A 55 2.43 -0.26 -16.67
C VAL A 55 1.03 0.13 -17.16
N TYR A 56 0.56 1.34 -16.88
CA TYR A 56 -0.77 1.82 -17.24
C TYR A 56 -0.82 2.54 -18.59
N ILE A 57 0.34 2.94 -19.13
CA ILE A 57 0.43 3.55 -20.45
C ILE A 57 0.25 2.45 -21.51
N ARG A 58 -0.74 2.64 -22.38
CA ARG A 58 -0.93 1.82 -23.58
C ARG A 58 -0.44 2.60 -24.80
N ASN A 59 0.37 1.95 -25.63
CA ASN A 59 0.73 2.43 -26.96
C ASN A 59 -0.47 2.34 -27.92
#